data_AF-A0AA39Z1V9-F1
#
_entry.id   AF-A0AA39Z1V9-F1
#
_cell.length_a   1.000
_cell.length_b   1.000
_cell.length_c   1.000
_cell.angle_alpha   90.00
_cell.angle_beta   90.00
_cell.angle_gamma   90.00
#
_symmetry.space_group_name_H-M   'P 1'
#
loop_
_entity.id
_entity.type
_entity.pdbx_description
1 polymer ?
#
loop_
_entity_poly.entity_id
_entity_poly.type
_entity_poly.pdbx_seq_one_letter_code
_entity_poly.pdbx_strand_id
1 'polypeptide(L)'
;MALRSQSYDSMLQTLSSSIFRRGIRLFLPTLISTFIVLLIVRTGWFQRGREVGEDGVTLAFFEHHVVTYDTWQEQAWDYFNFIRNYIDFTNWGEWYNLYDPHVWTIPLEYRASMVLFLNLICLSRARTAWRLALTVSFIIFCARWARFEVVLFLSGSLLAELDLITNTWGMPAHSQPSFLPVTTNPITPPLPVIAPISEKAPAAWSSSSSSPVHSGPLTFFHLSIFTLALYLLSYPDDFANVTPGYVLLSEYMPDAYRPSCPYRFWQSVGAVLALYAVCNCRPLRRPFQTPLAQYLGSISYAFYLVHGPVLHSVGLVLMRAIFKRAGRYNVVLEQVPDGLPEGFAEGTTEGLPEGWPMKVLVKMTDSGQLGNMGFVGCLFLGYVVLLTMSVWLADLFWRAVDIPVVKLARALENKVRKRD
;
A
#
# COMPACT_ATOMS: atom_id res chain seq x y z
N MET A 1 9.65 6.86 -23.07
CA MET A 1 9.75 6.78 -24.54
C MET A 1 9.56 8.13 -25.22
N ALA A 2 8.41 8.81 -25.03
CA ALA A 2 8.15 10.15 -25.61
C ALA A 2 9.24 11.20 -25.32
N LEU A 3 9.82 11.16 -24.11
CA LEU A 3 10.95 12.02 -23.70
C LEU A 3 12.20 11.82 -24.58
N ARG A 4 12.44 10.59 -25.05
CA ARG A 4 13.63 10.25 -25.84
C ARG A 4 13.40 10.42 -27.33
N SER A 5 12.16 10.24 -27.80
CA SER A 5 11.76 10.54 -29.18
C SER A 5 11.58 12.05 -29.45
N GLN A 6 11.85 12.91 -28.46
CA GLN A 6 11.68 14.38 -28.53
C GLN A 6 10.28 14.83 -28.99
N SER A 7 9.27 13.96 -28.84
CA SER A 7 7.88 14.27 -29.17
C SER A 7 7.23 14.98 -27.99
N TYR A 8 7.55 16.26 -27.81
CA TYR A 8 7.13 17.05 -26.65
C TYR A 8 5.61 17.14 -26.51
N ASP A 9 4.89 17.28 -27.62
CA ASP A 9 3.42 17.38 -27.60
C ASP A 9 2.78 16.09 -27.11
N SER A 10 3.24 14.94 -27.63
CA SER A 10 2.79 13.63 -27.18
C SER A 10 3.13 13.36 -25.70
N MET A 11 4.30 13.82 -25.25
CA MET A 11 4.72 13.71 -23.85
C MET A 11 3.80 14.55 -22.95
N LEU A 12 3.57 15.82 -23.29
CA LEU A 12 2.71 16.72 -22.52
C LEU A 12 1.27 16.23 -22.47
N GLN A 13 0.74 15.72 -23.59
CA GLN A 13 -0.58 15.08 -23.63
C GLN A 13 -0.64 13.86 -22.71
N THR A 14 0.39 13.01 -22.71
CA THR A 14 0.43 11.82 -21.86
C THR A 14 0.55 12.20 -20.38
N LEU A 15 1.38 13.19 -20.05
CA LEU A 15 1.59 13.65 -18.68
C LEU A 15 0.35 14.35 -18.11
N SER A 16 -0.27 15.28 -18.85
CA SER A 16 -1.50 15.96 -18.41
C SER A 16 -2.63 14.96 -18.18
N SER A 17 -2.79 14.00 -19.09
CA SER A 17 -3.73 12.90 -19.01
C SER A 17 -3.47 11.98 -17.80
N SER A 18 -2.19 11.71 -17.49
CA SER A 18 -1.78 10.94 -16.32
C SER A 18 -2.10 11.69 -15.02
N ILE A 19 -1.71 12.96 -14.92
CA ILE A 19 -1.95 13.83 -13.75
C ILE A 19 -3.43 13.91 -13.42
N PHE A 20 -4.27 14.25 -14.41
CA PHE A 20 -5.71 14.43 -14.22
C PHE A 20 -6.40 13.19 -13.66
N ARG A 21 -6.15 12.03 -14.27
CA ARG A 21 -6.79 10.78 -13.83
C ARG A 21 -6.22 10.22 -12.54
N ARG A 22 -4.96 10.56 -12.19
CA ARG A 22 -4.26 9.95 -11.06
C ARG A 22 -4.97 10.23 -9.74
N GLY A 23 -5.37 11.48 -9.50
CA GLY A 23 -6.10 11.85 -8.28
C GLY A 23 -7.38 11.02 -8.13
N ILE A 24 -8.20 10.95 -9.19
CA ILE A 24 -9.45 10.19 -9.18
C ILE A 24 -9.19 8.70 -8.90
N ARG A 25 -8.20 8.09 -9.56
CA ARG A 25 -7.90 6.66 -9.42
C ARG A 25 -7.35 6.27 -8.05
N LEU A 26 -6.59 7.14 -7.40
CA LEU A 26 -6.02 6.87 -6.07
C LEU A 26 -7.00 7.20 -4.95
N PHE A 27 -7.67 8.36 -5.00
CA PHE A 27 -8.52 8.78 -3.90
C PHE A 27 -9.90 8.13 -3.94
N LEU A 28 -10.55 8.02 -5.12
CA LEU A 28 -11.95 7.57 -5.16
C LEU A 28 -12.16 6.14 -4.62
N PRO A 29 -11.34 5.13 -4.96
CA PRO A 29 -11.51 3.78 -4.39
C PRO A 29 -11.25 3.78 -2.88
N THR A 30 -10.26 4.53 -2.40
CA THR A 30 -10.00 4.65 -0.95
C THR A 30 -11.16 5.27 -0.20
N LEU A 31 -11.76 6.33 -0.74
CA LEU A 31 -12.95 6.98 -0.17
C LEU A 31 -14.16 6.04 -0.14
N ILE A 32 -14.31 5.18 -1.15
CA ILE A 32 -15.38 4.17 -1.16
C ILE A 32 -15.08 3.10 -0.09
N SER A 33 -13.84 2.64 0.03
CA SER A 33 -13.45 1.67 1.07
C SER A 33 -13.69 2.22 2.48
N THR A 34 -13.19 3.42 2.78
CA THR A 34 -13.37 4.06 4.10
C THR A 34 -14.84 4.38 4.39
N PHE A 35 -15.64 4.68 3.36
CA PHE A 35 -17.09 4.83 3.52
C PHE A 35 -17.78 3.49 3.85
N ILE A 36 -17.34 2.39 3.24
CA ILE A 36 -17.82 1.05 3.61
C ILE A 36 -17.46 0.75 5.07
N VAL A 37 -16.24 1.08 5.51
CA VAL A 37 -15.82 0.95 6.92
C VAL A 37 -16.74 1.75 7.84
N LEU A 38 -17.03 3.01 7.51
CA LEU A 38 -17.97 3.85 8.24
C LEU A 38 -19.35 3.16 8.41
N LEU A 39 -19.88 2.55 7.34
CA LEU A 39 -21.15 1.82 7.41
C LEU A 39 -21.06 0.59 8.32
N ILE A 40 -19.98 -0.18 8.21
CA ILE A 40 -19.77 -1.38 9.04
C ILE A 40 -19.63 -0.99 10.52
N VAL A 41 -18.91 0.09 10.83
CA VAL A 41 -18.80 0.65 12.18
C VAL A 41 -20.17 0.98 12.76
N ARG A 42 -21.06 1.61 11.97
CA ARG A 42 -22.41 1.96 12.41
C ARG A 42 -23.32 0.75 12.62
N THR A 43 -23.09 -0.35 11.91
CA THR A 43 -23.82 -1.62 12.14
C THR A 43 -23.33 -2.41 13.37
N GLY A 44 -22.29 -1.93 14.08
CA GLY A 44 -21.75 -2.60 15.27
C GLY A 44 -20.89 -3.83 14.98
N TRP A 45 -20.60 -4.13 13.71
CA TRP A 45 -19.79 -5.30 13.33
C TRP A 45 -18.36 -5.23 13.86
N PHE A 46 -17.77 -4.03 13.95
CA PHE A 46 -16.44 -3.82 14.53
C PHE A 46 -16.42 -3.87 16.06
N GLN A 47 -17.57 -3.87 16.75
CA GLN A 47 -17.63 -3.91 18.21
C GLN A 47 -17.00 -5.19 18.76
N ARG A 48 -17.28 -6.34 18.14
CA ARG A 48 -16.66 -7.62 18.50
C ARG A 48 -15.16 -7.65 18.26
N GLY A 49 -14.67 -6.97 17.22
CA GLY A 49 -13.24 -6.81 16.96
C GLY A 49 -12.56 -5.96 18.04
N ARG A 50 -13.23 -4.89 18.48
CA ARG A 50 -12.78 -4.01 19.58
C ARG A 50 -12.64 -4.74 20.91
N GLU A 51 -13.64 -5.56 21.26
CA GLU A 51 -13.58 -6.43 22.45
C GLU A 51 -12.45 -7.46 22.41
N VAL A 52 -11.95 -7.82 21.21
CA VAL A 52 -10.78 -8.70 21.05
C VAL A 52 -9.49 -7.90 21.24
N GLY A 53 -9.42 -6.66 20.75
CA GLY A 53 -8.24 -5.81 20.94
C GLY A 53 -8.02 -5.37 22.38
N GLU A 54 -9.12 -5.10 23.09
CA GLU A 54 -9.09 -4.68 24.50
C GLU A 54 -8.83 -5.86 25.46
N ASP A 55 -8.80 -7.10 24.97
CA ASP A 55 -8.54 -8.27 25.84
C ASP A 55 -7.08 -8.37 26.32
N GLY A 56 -6.15 -7.67 25.67
CA GLY A 56 -4.73 -7.60 26.05
C GLY A 56 -3.96 -8.92 25.95
N VAL A 57 -4.57 -10.00 25.44
CA VAL A 57 -3.98 -11.34 25.38
C VAL A 57 -3.95 -11.88 23.94
N THR A 58 -4.92 -11.52 23.11
CA THR A 58 -5.03 -11.98 21.73
C THR A 58 -4.03 -11.30 20.81
N LEU A 59 -3.80 -10.00 21.01
CA LEU A 59 -2.88 -9.19 20.22
C LEU A 59 -1.90 -8.44 21.14
N ALA A 60 -0.63 -8.38 20.71
CA ALA A 60 0.39 -7.54 21.37
C ALA A 60 0.26 -6.06 20.98
N PHE A 61 -0.30 -5.77 19.81
CA PHE A 61 -0.52 -4.43 19.30
C PHE A 61 -1.92 -4.35 18.68
N PHE A 62 -2.68 -3.34 19.08
CA PHE A 62 -4.01 -3.07 18.58
C PHE A 62 -4.02 -1.70 17.89
N GLU A 63 -4.25 -1.69 16.57
CA GLU A 63 -4.34 -0.44 15.82
C GLU A 63 -5.58 0.37 16.24
N HIS A 64 -5.47 1.70 16.25
CA HIS A 64 -6.55 2.59 16.66
C HIS A 64 -7.80 2.44 15.77
N HIS A 65 -8.98 2.42 16.38
CA HIS A 65 -10.27 2.32 15.68
C HIS A 65 -11.08 3.61 15.69
N VAL A 66 -11.98 3.73 14.71
CA VAL A 66 -13.01 4.76 14.63
C VAL A 66 -13.80 4.84 15.94
N VAL A 67 -13.85 6.06 16.49
CA VAL A 67 -14.77 6.40 17.59
C VAL A 67 -16.19 6.38 17.04
N THR A 68 -17.04 5.56 17.64
CA THR A 68 -18.46 5.48 17.32
C THR A 68 -19.18 6.63 18.02
N TYR A 69 -19.76 7.55 17.25
CA TYR A 69 -20.59 8.64 17.78
C TYR A 69 -22.06 8.22 17.91
N ASP A 70 -22.78 8.85 18.84
CA ASP A 70 -24.18 8.55 19.12
C ASP A 70 -25.10 8.94 17.95
N THR A 71 -24.84 10.11 17.34
CA THR A 71 -25.66 10.62 16.24
C THR A 71 -25.03 10.37 14.88
N TRP A 72 -25.88 10.13 13.86
CA TRP A 72 -25.41 9.96 12.48
C TRP A 72 -24.78 11.25 11.92
N GLN A 73 -25.26 12.40 12.39
CA GLN A 73 -24.77 13.71 11.98
C GLN A 73 -23.33 13.96 12.44
N GLU A 74 -23.02 13.65 13.70
CA GLU A 74 -21.65 13.73 14.22
C GLU A 74 -20.70 12.82 13.47
N GLN A 75 -21.10 11.56 13.24
CA GLN A 75 -20.27 10.62 12.49
C GLN A 75 -20.05 11.07 11.03
N ALA A 76 -21.07 11.62 10.38
CA ALA A 76 -20.94 12.15 9.02
C ALA A 76 -20.03 13.40 8.99
N TRP A 77 -20.09 14.23 10.02
CA TRP A 77 -19.20 15.40 10.15
C TRP A 77 -17.74 14.99 10.39
N ASP A 78 -17.52 14.00 11.25
CA ASP A 78 -16.20 13.38 11.45
C ASP A 78 -15.65 12.81 10.13
N TYR A 79 -16.47 12.06 9.39
CA TYR A 79 -16.07 11.53 8.09
C TYR A 79 -15.76 12.64 7.06
N PHE A 80 -16.52 13.74 7.07
CA PHE A 80 -16.23 14.89 6.22
C PHE A 80 -14.90 15.57 6.59
N ASN A 81 -14.60 15.73 7.89
CA ASN A 81 -13.31 16.24 8.35
C ASN A 81 -12.17 15.30 7.97
N PHE A 82 -12.38 13.98 8.05
CA PHE A 82 -11.47 12.96 7.54
C PHE A 82 -11.18 13.20 6.05
N ILE A 83 -12.21 13.31 5.20
CA ILE A 83 -12.04 13.55 3.76
C ILE A 83 -11.23 14.82 3.49
N ARG A 84 -11.57 15.91 4.18
CA ARG A 84 -10.89 17.21 4.03
C ARG A 84 -9.41 17.10 4.33
N ASN A 85 -9.05 16.46 5.43
CA ASN A 85 -7.65 16.28 5.84
C ASN A 85 -6.93 15.24 4.97
N TYR A 86 -7.65 14.21 4.50
CA TYR A 86 -7.09 13.13 3.69
C TYR A 86 -6.72 13.58 2.27
N ILE A 87 -7.53 14.45 1.66
CA ILE A 87 -7.29 15.00 0.32
C ILE A 87 -6.31 16.19 0.36
N ASP A 88 -5.94 16.67 1.56
CA ASP A 88 -5.00 17.77 1.70
C ASP A 88 -3.61 17.39 1.14
N PHE A 89 -3.29 17.97 -0.02
CA PHE A 89 -2.02 17.76 -0.70
C PHE A 89 -0.91 18.69 -0.17
N THR A 90 -1.26 19.68 0.66
CA THR A 90 -0.31 20.67 1.18
C THR A 90 0.38 20.19 2.44
N ASN A 91 -0.27 19.33 3.21
CA ASN A 91 0.34 18.69 4.36
C ASN A 91 1.26 17.54 3.92
N TRP A 92 2.56 17.70 4.19
CA TRP A 92 3.59 16.69 3.92
C TRP A 92 3.96 15.84 5.15
N GLY A 93 3.22 16.00 6.25
CA GLY A 93 3.33 15.15 7.42
C GLY A 93 2.69 13.78 7.18
N GLU A 94 3.07 12.84 8.04
CA GLU A 94 2.39 11.54 8.13
C GLU A 94 1.13 11.71 8.96
N TRP A 95 0.01 11.27 8.42
CA TRP A 95 -1.26 11.31 9.12
C TRP A 95 -1.97 9.98 8.98
N TYR A 96 -2.05 9.27 10.10
CA TYR A 96 -2.78 8.03 10.24
C TYR A 96 -4.21 8.37 10.63
N ASN A 97 -5.15 7.89 9.83
CA ASN A 97 -6.56 8.14 10.06
C ASN A 97 -7.19 6.98 10.85
N LEU A 98 -8.31 7.24 11.51
CA LEU A 98 -8.98 6.25 12.36
C LEU A 98 -9.87 5.27 11.58
N TYR A 99 -10.26 5.61 10.35
CA TYR A 99 -11.10 4.76 9.50
C TYR A 99 -10.31 3.58 8.97
N ASP A 100 -9.15 3.87 8.39
CA ASP A 100 -8.27 2.87 7.85
C ASP A 100 -6.81 3.33 7.90
N PRO A 101 -6.07 3.04 8.99
CA PRO A 101 -4.77 3.65 9.24
C PRO A 101 -3.80 3.48 8.08
N HIS A 102 -3.82 2.32 7.42
CA HIS A 102 -2.87 2.00 6.35
C HIS A 102 -3.01 2.92 5.13
N VAL A 103 -4.19 3.49 4.82
CA VAL A 103 -4.36 4.35 3.63
C VAL A 103 -3.59 5.69 3.68
N TRP A 104 -2.88 5.98 4.78
CA TRP A 104 -1.98 7.14 4.92
C TRP A 104 -0.95 7.28 3.79
N THR A 105 -0.57 6.17 3.13
CA THR A 105 0.38 6.19 2.03
C THR A 105 -0.19 6.80 0.75
N ILE A 106 -1.52 6.85 0.58
CA ILE A 106 -2.15 7.28 -0.68
C ILE A 106 -1.92 8.78 -0.97
N PRO A 107 -2.15 9.71 -0.01
CA PRO A 107 -1.78 11.11 -0.19
C PRO A 107 -0.28 11.29 -0.47
N LEU A 108 0.56 10.51 0.21
CA LEU A 108 2.02 10.52 0.06
C LEU A 108 2.43 10.10 -1.37
N GLU A 109 1.87 9.01 -1.89
CA GLU A 109 2.08 8.55 -3.26
C GLU A 109 1.62 9.59 -4.30
N TYR A 110 0.48 10.24 -4.06
CA TYR A 110 -0.02 11.28 -4.94
C TYR A 110 0.96 12.47 -5.01
N ARG A 111 1.43 12.97 -3.86
CA ARG A 111 2.40 14.08 -3.78
C ARG A 111 3.74 13.73 -4.42
N ALA A 112 4.30 12.57 -4.09
CA ALA A 112 5.57 12.11 -4.68
C ALA A 112 5.47 11.97 -6.21
N SER A 113 4.29 11.57 -6.73
CA SER A 113 4.04 11.51 -8.16
C SER A 113 3.99 12.87 -8.83
N MET A 114 3.41 13.88 -8.18
CA MET A 114 3.41 15.25 -8.71
C MET A 114 4.84 15.80 -8.82
N VAL A 115 5.69 15.55 -7.81
CA VAL A 115 7.11 15.92 -7.85
C VAL A 115 7.83 15.19 -8.98
N LEU A 116 7.57 13.90 -9.17
CA LEU A 116 8.12 13.13 -10.28
C LEU A 116 7.70 13.70 -11.65
N PHE A 117 6.42 14.02 -11.83
CA PHE A 117 5.93 14.61 -13.09
C PHE A 117 6.57 15.97 -13.36
N LEU A 118 6.72 16.80 -12.33
CA LEU A 118 7.42 18.07 -12.44
C LEU A 118 8.89 17.89 -12.82
N ASN A 119 9.59 16.92 -12.21
CA ASN A 119 10.97 16.59 -12.57
C ASN A 119 11.09 16.15 -14.04
N LEU A 120 10.18 15.30 -14.52
CA LEU A 120 10.16 14.85 -15.92
C LEU A 120 9.93 15.99 -16.90
N ILE A 121 9.03 16.94 -16.58
CA ILE A 121 8.77 18.13 -17.42
C ILE A 121 10.00 19.05 -17.41
N CYS A 122 10.53 19.35 -16.23
CA CYS A 122 11.68 20.23 -16.05
C CYS A 122 12.91 19.73 -16.84
N LEU A 123 13.20 18.44 -16.77
CA LEU A 123 14.35 17.83 -17.43
C LEU A 123 14.06 17.33 -18.85
N SER A 124 12.86 17.58 -19.38
CA SER A 124 12.45 17.08 -20.71
C SER A 124 13.32 17.58 -21.86
N ARG A 125 13.88 18.79 -21.74
CA ARG A 125 14.76 19.41 -22.73
C ARG A 125 16.24 19.22 -22.42
N ALA A 126 16.59 18.62 -21.29
CA ALA A 126 17.98 18.39 -20.91
C ALA A 126 18.58 17.23 -21.70
N ARG A 127 19.88 17.32 -22.02
CA ARG A 127 20.64 16.19 -22.58
C ARG A 127 20.65 15.03 -21.58
N THR A 128 20.69 13.79 -22.06
CA THR A 128 20.59 12.58 -21.22
C THR A 128 21.57 12.56 -20.05
N ALA A 129 22.85 12.89 -20.26
CA ALA A 129 23.84 12.93 -19.19
C ALA A 129 23.48 13.95 -18.09
N TRP A 130 23.07 15.16 -18.49
CA TRP A 130 22.62 16.20 -17.57
C TRP A 130 21.32 15.83 -16.87
N ARG A 131 20.37 15.21 -17.58
CA ARG A 131 19.11 14.73 -16.99
C ARG A 131 19.36 13.69 -15.89
N LEU A 132 20.22 12.71 -16.14
CA LEU A 132 20.60 11.71 -15.13
C LEU A 132 21.33 12.38 -13.95
N ALA A 133 22.32 13.24 -14.21
CA ALA A 133 23.07 13.92 -13.16
C ALA A 133 22.17 14.81 -12.30
N LEU A 134 21.27 15.59 -12.90
CA LEU A 134 20.33 16.44 -12.17
C LEU A 134 19.30 15.62 -11.38
N THR A 135 18.83 14.50 -11.92
CA THR A 135 17.93 13.59 -11.20
C THR A 135 18.62 12.96 -9.99
N VAL A 136 19.87 12.51 -10.13
CA VAL A 136 20.67 11.97 -9.01
C VAL A 136 20.92 13.04 -7.95
N SER A 137 21.30 14.25 -8.37
CA SER A 137 21.48 15.39 -7.45
C SER A 137 20.18 15.72 -6.70
N PHE A 138 19.04 15.65 -7.38
CA PHE A 138 17.73 15.89 -6.75
C PHE A 138 17.35 14.78 -5.77
N ILE A 139 17.65 13.51 -6.08
CA ILE A 139 17.48 12.38 -5.14
C ILE A 139 18.30 12.62 -3.87
N ILE A 140 19.58 12.97 -4.00
CA ILE A 140 20.46 13.23 -2.85
C ILE A 140 19.95 14.41 -2.02
N PHE A 141 19.45 15.46 -2.67
CA PHE A 141 18.80 16.58 -2.00
C PHE A 141 17.58 16.14 -1.20
N CYS A 142 16.64 15.39 -1.81
CA CYS A 142 15.45 14.89 -1.11
C CYS A 142 15.79 13.96 0.06
N ALA A 143 16.81 13.10 -0.10
CA ALA A 143 17.29 12.23 0.98
C ALA A 143 17.81 13.04 2.18
N ARG A 144 18.49 14.17 1.96
CA ARG A 144 18.97 15.05 3.04
C ARG A 144 17.84 15.72 3.83
N TRP A 145 16.66 15.85 3.23
CA TRP A 145 15.45 16.36 3.88
C TRP A 145 14.54 15.26 4.43
N ALA A 146 15.03 14.03 4.53
CA ALA A 146 14.28 12.87 4.99
C ALA A 146 13.01 12.53 4.18
N ARG A 147 12.95 12.95 2.90
CA ARG A 147 11.82 12.69 1.98
C ARG A 147 11.96 11.36 1.26
N PHE A 148 11.85 10.27 2.00
CA PHE A 148 12.01 8.90 1.47
C PHE A 148 11.04 8.60 0.32
N GLU A 149 9.81 9.10 0.39
CA GLU A 149 8.76 8.91 -0.59
C GLU A 149 9.17 9.47 -1.97
N VAL A 150 9.75 10.68 -1.98
CA VAL A 150 10.22 11.32 -3.21
C VAL A 150 11.46 10.61 -3.74
N VAL A 151 12.37 10.21 -2.84
CA VAL A 151 13.58 9.45 -3.18
C VAL A 151 13.22 8.15 -3.91
N LEU A 152 12.26 7.38 -3.42
CA LEU A 152 11.84 6.12 -4.02
C LEU A 152 11.22 6.32 -5.42
N PHE A 153 10.35 7.33 -5.58
CA PHE A 153 9.74 7.64 -6.87
C PHE A 153 10.76 8.13 -7.91
N LEU A 154 11.66 9.03 -7.51
CA LEU A 154 12.72 9.52 -8.39
C LEU A 154 13.73 8.41 -8.73
N SER A 155 14.09 7.57 -7.77
CA SER A 155 14.97 6.42 -8.01
C SER A 155 14.34 5.41 -8.96
N GLY A 156 13.04 5.13 -8.84
CA GLY A 156 12.31 4.31 -9.82
C GLY A 156 12.34 4.91 -11.22
N SER A 157 12.20 6.23 -11.35
CA SER A 157 12.30 6.92 -12.64
C SER A 157 13.70 6.86 -13.23
N LEU A 158 14.74 6.97 -12.38
CA LEU A 158 16.15 6.85 -12.77
C LEU A 158 16.44 5.44 -13.28
N LEU A 159 16.01 4.41 -12.54
CA LEU A 159 16.15 3.01 -12.97
C LEU A 159 15.45 2.74 -14.30
N ALA A 160 14.24 3.28 -14.49
CA ALA A 160 13.52 3.16 -15.75
C ALA A 160 14.25 3.88 -16.92
N GLU A 161 14.90 5.01 -16.65
CA GLU A 161 15.69 5.70 -17.67
C GLU A 161 16.97 4.94 -18.03
N LEU A 162 17.71 4.45 -17.03
CA LEU A 162 18.88 3.60 -17.22
C LEU A 162 18.52 2.36 -18.02
N ASP A 163 17.40 1.74 -17.70
CA ASP A 163 16.90 0.56 -18.39
C ASP A 163 16.60 0.82 -19.87
N LEU A 164 15.98 1.97 -20.18
CA LEU A 164 15.77 2.38 -21.56
C LEU A 164 17.10 2.61 -22.28
N ILE A 165 18.14 3.09 -21.59
CA ILE A 165 19.47 3.34 -22.17
C ILE A 165 20.20 2.02 -22.47
N THR A 166 20.16 1.07 -21.54
CA THR A 166 20.82 -0.23 -21.66
C THR A 166 20.00 -1.23 -22.49
N ASN A 167 18.72 -0.94 -22.74
CA ASN A 167 17.77 -1.80 -23.45
C ASN A 167 17.67 -3.21 -22.83
N THR A 168 17.73 -3.29 -21.50
CA THR A 168 17.90 -4.56 -20.75
C THR A 168 16.76 -5.55 -21.00
N TRP A 169 15.55 -5.06 -21.26
CA TRP A 169 14.36 -5.89 -21.42
C TRP A 169 14.06 -6.26 -22.87
N GLY A 170 14.70 -5.59 -23.82
CA GLY A 170 14.30 -5.60 -25.23
C GLY A 170 12.88 -5.06 -25.38
N MET A 171 12.67 -4.11 -26.29
CA MET A 171 11.30 -3.78 -26.68
C MET A 171 10.64 -5.07 -27.21
N PRO A 172 9.50 -5.53 -26.65
CA PRO A 172 8.72 -6.53 -27.36
C PRO A 172 8.38 -5.94 -28.72
N ALA A 173 8.63 -6.70 -29.79
CA ALA A 173 8.41 -6.30 -31.18
C ALA A 173 6.95 -5.91 -31.51
N HIS A 174 6.03 -5.93 -30.54
CA HIS A 174 4.61 -5.65 -30.69
C HIS A 174 4.04 -4.55 -29.78
N SER A 175 4.88 -3.72 -29.15
CA SER A 175 4.41 -2.49 -28.52
C SER A 175 5.00 -1.25 -29.20
N GLN A 176 4.85 -1.16 -30.51
CA GLN A 176 4.39 0.11 -31.06
C GLN A 176 3.03 0.35 -30.38
N PRO A 177 2.81 1.42 -29.59
CA PRO A 177 1.44 1.89 -29.49
C PRO A 177 0.99 2.04 -30.93
N SER A 178 -0.12 1.41 -31.29
CA SER A 178 -0.77 1.66 -32.57
C SER A 178 -0.94 3.18 -32.68
N PHE A 179 0.04 3.83 -33.31
CA PHE A 179 -0.12 5.15 -33.84
C PHE A 179 -1.34 5.00 -34.74
N LEU A 180 -2.35 5.78 -34.38
CA LEU A 180 -3.57 6.00 -35.12
C LEU A 180 -3.31 5.79 -36.62
N PRO A 181 -4.17 5.07 -37.37
CA PRO A 181 -4.02 5.04 -38.81
C PRO A 181 -4.08 6.49 -39.30
N VAL A 182 -2.94 6.96 -39.80
CA VAL A 182 -2.86 8.18 -40.59
C VAL A 182 -3.60 7.85 -41.88
N THR A 183 -4.89 8.13 -41.93
CA THR A 183 -5.61 8.26 -43.19
C THR A 183 -5.66 9.75 -43.53
N THR A 184 -4.73 10.14 -44.39
CA THR A 184 -4.82 11.33 -45.22
C THR A 184 -6.06 11.23 -46.10
N ASN A 185 -7.12 11.99 -45.78
CA ASN A 185 -7.87 12.89 -46.66
C ASN A 185 -9.33 13.10 -46.19
N PRO A 186 -9.89 14.31 -46.40
CA PRO A 186 -11.21 14.71 -45.92
C PRO A 186 -12.30 14.28 -46.90
N ILE A 187 -13.55 14.33 -46.43
CA ILE A 187 -14.81 14.13 -47.17
C ILE A 187 -15.31 12.67 -47.11
N THR A 188 -16.10 12.37 -46.07
CA THR A 188 -17.39 11.62 -46.02
C THR A 188 -17.54 10.99 -44.62
N PRO A 189 -18.66 11.18 -43.89
CA PRO A 189 -18.84 10.55 -42.59
C PRO A 189 -19.46 9.15 -42.73
N PRO A 190 -19.00 8.14 -41.95
CA PRO A 190 -19.85 6.99 -41.67
C PRO A 190 -20.11 6.79 -40.17
N LEU A 191 -21.42 6.79 -39.87
CA LEU A 191 -22.24 6.17 -38.82
C LEU A 191 -21.63 5.48 -37.57
N PRO A 192 -22.35 5.49 -36.43
CA PRO A 192 -21.85 5.04 -35.14
C PRO A 192 -21.77 3.51 -35.08
N VAL A 193 -20.57 2.96 -35.25
CA VAL A 193 -20.29 1.56 -34.92
C VAL A 193 -20.14 1.45 -33.41
N ILE A 194 -21.12 0.81 -32.77
CA ILE A 194 -21.04 0.33 -31.38
C ILE A 194 -19.93 -0.72 -31.36
N ALA A 195 -18.74 -0.32 -30.90
CA ALA A 195 -17.65 -1.26 -30.66
C ALA A 195 -18.03 -2.20 -29.51
N PRO A 196 -18.00 -3.53 -29.68
CA PRO A 196 -18.12 -4.43 -28.54
C PRO A 196 -16.92 -4.17 -27.63
N ILE A 197 -17.22 -3.98 -26.35
CA ILE A 197 -16.22 -3.84 -25.29
C ILE A 197 -15.42 -5.14 -25.26
N SER A 198 -14.23 -5.11 -25.88
CA SER A 198 -13.29 -6.22 -25.82
C SER A 198 -12.86 -6.39 -24.36
N GLU A 199 -13.38 -7.46 -23.76
CA GLU A 199 -12.74 -8.14 -22.63
C GLU A 199 -11.25 -8.26 -22.94
N LYS A 200 -10.41 -7.78 -22.02
CA LYS A 200 -9.00 -8.15 -22.02
C LYS A 200 -8.93 -9.66 -21.78
N ALA A 201 -8.94 -10.44 -22.85
CA ALA A 201 -8.46 -11.81 -22.82
C ALA A 201 -7.04 -11.80 -22.22
N PRO A 202 -6.68 -12.80 -21.38
CA PRO A 202 -5.33 -12.91 -20.87
C PRO A 202 -4.40 -12.99 -22.07
N ALA A 203 -3.41 -12.09 -22.12
CA ALA A 203 -2.47 -12.01 -23.24
C ALA A 203 -1.90 -13.41 -23.53
N ALA A 204 -2.23 -13.93 -24.71
CA ALA A 204 -1.70 -15.19 -25.19
C ALA A 204 -0.17 -15.14 -25.16
N TRP A 205 0.42 -16.20 -24.63
CA TRP A 205 1.86 -16.45 -24.53
C TRP A 205 2.57 -16.13 -25.85
N SER A 206 3.39 -15.09 -25.87
CA SER A 206 4.51 -14.96 -26.81
C SER A 206 5.81 -15.12 -26.04
N SER A 207 6.25 -16.37 -25.92
CA SER A 207 7.56 -16.75 -25.41
C SER A 207 8.65 -16.42 -26.44
N SER A 208 8.99 -15.15 -26.63
CA SER A 208 10.25 -14.78 -27.27
C SER A 208 10.68 -13.34 -26.93
N SER A 209 11.16 -13.14 -25.70
CA SER A 209 12.15 -12.10 -25.42
C SER A 209 13.42 -12.80 -24.97
N SER A 210 14.29 -13.07 -25.94
CA SER A 210 15.66 -13.52 -25.70
C SER A 210 16.45 -12.35 -25.12
N SER A 211 16.22 -12.01 -23.85
CA SER A 211 17.21 -11.25 -23.09
C SER A 211 18.56 -12.02 -23.13
N PRO A 212 19.70 -11.34 -23.12
CA PRO A 212 20.99 -12.01 -23.07
C PRO A 212 21.06 -12.89 -21.81
N VAL A 213 21.55 -14.12 -21.95
CA VAL A 213 21.93 -14.96 -20.80
C VAL A 213 23.13 -14.28 -20.16
N HIS A 214 22.94 -13.65 -18.99
CA HIS A 214 24.07 -13.07 -18.26
C HIS A 214 25.10 -14.16 -17.96
N SER A 215 26.39 -13.82 -18.10
CA SER A 215 27.47 -14.69 -17.66
C SER A 215 27.32 -15.00 -16.16
N GLY A 216 27.73 -16.21 -15.75
CA GLY A 216 27.70 -16.65 -14.34
C GLY A 216 28.15 -15.58 -13.31
N PRO A 217 29.27 -14.85 -13.49
CA PRO A 217 29.72 -13.84 -12.54
C PRO A 217 28.76 -12.65 -12.40
N LEU A 218 28.13 -12.22 -13.49
CA LEU A 218 27.17 -11.11 -13.45
C LEU A 218 25.86 -11.53 -12.75
N THR A 219 25.45 -12.78 -12.90
CA THR A 219 24.31 -13.33 -12.14
C THR A 219 24.62 -13.37 -10.64
N PHE A 220 25.81 -13.84 -10.27
CA PHE A 220 26.27 -13.84 -8.87
C PHE A 220 26.27 -12.43 -8.29
N PHE A 221 26.80 -11.44 -9.02
CA PHE A 221 26.78 -10.03 -8.61
C PHE A 221 25.38 -9.51 -8.28
N HIS A 222 24.40 -9.74 -9.15
CA HIS A 222 23.02 -9.31 -8.89
C HIS A 222 22.37 -10.06 -7.72
N LEU A 223 22.69 -11.35 -7.54
CA LEU A 223 22.24 -12.11 -6.37
C LEU A 223 22.84 -11.56 -5.08
N SER A 224 24.13 -11.22 -5.07
CA SER A 224 24.78 -10.58 -3.91
C SER A 224 24.14 -9.22 -3.60
N ILE A 225 23.85 -8.39 -4.61
CA ILE A 225 23.12 -7.13 -4.41
C ILE A 225 21.73 -7.40 -3.84
N PHE A 226 21.02 -8.41 -4.34
CA PHE A 226 19.70 -8.76 -3.83
C PHE A 226 19.75 -9.23 -2.37
N THR A 227 20.74 -10.04 -2.00
CA THR A 227 20.94 -10.46 -0.59
C THR A 227 21.26 -9.26 0.30
N LEU A 228 22.13 -8.34 -0.15
CA LEU A 228 22.38 -7.09 0.56
C LEU A 228 21.11 -6.25 0.69
N ALA A 229 20.31 -6.17 -0.37
CA ALA A 229 19.05 -5.45 -0.38
C ALA A 229 18.04 -6.03 0.62
N LEU A 230 17.93 -7.36 0.70
CA LEU A 230 17.08 -8.03 1.69
C LEU A 230 17.56 -7.77 3.12
N TYR A 231 18.87 -7.76 3.35
CA TYR A 231 19.45 -7.42 4.65
C TYR A 231 19.10 -5.98 5.08
N LEU A 232 19.21 -5.01 4.16
CA LEU A 232 18.82 -3.61 4.40
C LEU A 232 17.31 -3.41 4.55
N LEU A 233 16.50 -4.14 3.79
CA LEU A 233 15.03 -4.14 3.93
C LEU A 233 14.57 -4.73 5.26
N SER A 234 15.37 -5.61 5.86
CA SER A 234 15.11 -6.23 7.16
C SER A 234 15.60 -5.36 8.33
N TYR A 235 15.96 -4.09 8.08
CA TYR A 235 16.36 -3.16 9.13
C TYR A 235 15.21 -2.99 10.16
N PRO A 236 15.46 -3.20 11.47
CA PRO A 236 14.44 -3.16 12.50
C PRO A 236 13.77 -1.78 12.61
N ASP A 237 12.44 -1.78 12.77
CA ASP A 237 11.68 -0.55 12.99
C ASP A 237 12.01 0.07 14.35
N ASP A 238 12.14 -0.77 15.38
CA ASP A 238 12.54 -0.40 16.74
C ASP A 238 13.81 -1.12 17.18
N PHE A 239 14.52 -0.54 18.15
CA PHE A 239 15.69 -1.15 18.82
C PHE A 239 16.83 -1.60 17.88
N ALA A 240 16.97 -0.95 16.71
CA ALA A 240 18.04 -1.26 15.77
C ALA A 240 19.45 -1.04 16.36
N ASN A 241 19.58 -0.14 17.34
CA ASN A 241 20.83 0.16 18.05
C ASN A 241 21.32 -0.97 18.97
N VAL A 242 20.44 -1.90 19.37
CA VAL A 242 20.80 -3.05 20.21
C VAL A 242 20.70 -4.38 19.45
N THR A 243 20.19 -4.35 18.22
CA THR A 243 20.01 -5.54 17.41
C THR A 243 21.34 -5.94 16.75
N PRO A 244 21.88 -7.15 17.04
CA PRO A 244 23.12 -7.62 16.41
C PRO A 244 23.03 -7.59 14.89
N GLY A 245 24.08 -7.09 14.25
CA GLY A 245 24.11 -6.87 12.80
C GLY A 245 23.61 -5.49 12.36
N TYR A 246 22.72 -4.83 13.11
CA TYR A 246 22.18 -3.50 12.71
C TYR A 246 22.74 -2.33 13.50
N VAL A 247 23.46 -2.59 14.60
CA VAL A 247 24.08 -1.56 15.45
C VAL A 247 24.88 -0.54 14.66
N LEU A 248 25.79 -0.99 13.78
CA LEU A 248 26.60 -0.09 12.96
C LEU A 248 25.75 0.72 11.97
N LEU A 249 24.75 0.11 11.35
CA LEU A 249 23.85 0.82 10.43
C LEU A 249 23.04 1.90 11.16
N SER A 250 22.68 1.65 12.42
CA SER A 250 21.97 2.63 13.25
C SER A 250 22.81 3.88 13.53
N GLU A 251 24.14 3.74 13.61
CA GLU A 251 25.06 4.86 13.80
C GLU A 251 25.27 5.67 12.51
N TYR A 252 25.37 5.00 11.36
CA TYR A 252 25.60 5.62 10.04
C TYR A 252 24.35 6.24 9.40
N MET A 253 23.20 6.22 10.08
CA MET A 253 21.98 6.83 9.58
C MET A 253 22.04 8.37 9.67
N PRO A 254 21.61 9.11 8.63
CA PRO A 254 21.54 10.56 8.68
C PRO A 254 20.58 11.10 9.76
N ASP A 255 21.00 12.14 10.47
CA ASP A 255 20.23 12.73 11.58
C ASP A 255 18.84 13.24 11.18
N ALA A 256 18.66 13.64 9.91
CA ALA A 256 17.37 14.08 9.38
C ALA A 256 16.26 13.01 9.52
N TYR A 257 16.62 11.71 9.51
CA TYR A 257 15.67 10.61 9.63
C TYR A 257 15.37 10.22 11.09
N ARG A 258 16.26 10.54 12.04
CA ARG A 258 16.14 10.17 13.47
C ARG A 258 14.81 10.57 14.12
N PRO A 259 14.32 11.82 13.98
CA PRO A 259 13.17 12.28 14.75
C PRO A 259 11.82 11.76 14.23
N SER A 260 11.73 11.38 12.96
CA SER A 260 10.45 11.07 12.32
C SER A 260 10.35 9.62 11.86
N CYS A 261 11.41 9.04 11.30
CA CYS A 261 11.36 7.71 10.68
C CYS A 261 12.76 7.07 10.53
N PRO A 262 13.39 6.64 11.64
CA PRO A 262 14.77 6.15 11.61
C PRO A 262 14.96 4.91 10.71
N TYR A 263 14.01 3.99 10.71
CA TYR A 263 14.10 2.75 9.93
C TYR A 263 14.02 2.96 8.41
N ARG A 264 13.41 4.04 7.94
CA ARG A 264 13.06 4.21 6.52
C ARG A 264 14.24 4.51 5.61
N PHE A 265 15.34 5.05 6.13
CA PHE A 265 16.50 5.37 5.31
C PHE A 265 17.09 4.09 4.69
N TRP A 266 17.46 3.11 5.53
CA TRP A 266 18.05 1.85 5.08
C TRP A 266 17.06 0.99 4.31
N GLN A 267 15.79 0.95 4.72
CA GLN A 267 14.73 0.28 3.97
C GLN A 267 14.56 0.89 2.56
N SER A 268 14.68 2.22 2.41
CA SER A 268 14.59 2.88 1.10
C SER A 268 15.78 2.52 0.20
N VAL A 269 17.00 2.50 0.74
CA VAL A 269 18.19 2.06 0.01
C VAL A 269 18.04 0.59 -0.41
N GLY A 270 17.60 -0.27 0.52
CA GLY A 270 17.29 -1.68 0.26
C GLY A 270 16.25 -1.86 -0.85
N ALA A 271 15.17 -1.08 -0.84
CA ALA A 271 14.12 -1.13 -1.86
C ALA A 271 14.65 -0.79 -3.26
N VAL A 272 15.48 0.26 -3.39
CA VAL A 272 16.10 0.65 -4.67
C VAL A 272 17.03 -0.44 -5.19
N LEU A 273 17.86 -1.03 -4.31
CA LEU A 273 18.78 -2.11 -4.67
C LEU A 273 18.03 -3.41 -5.04
N ALA A 274 16.97 -3.74 -4.30
CA ALA A 274 16.13 -4.90 -4.57
C ALA A 274 15.48 -4.77 -5.95
N LEU A 275 14.89 -3.61 -6.25
CA LEU A 275 14.29 -3.34 -7.56
C LEU A 275 15.34 -3.42 -8.68
N TYR A 276 16.52 -2.82 -8.48
CA TYR A 276 17.63 -2.92 -9.44
C TYR A 276 18.03 -4.37 -9.69
N ALA A 277 18.21 -5.18 -8.65
CA ALA A 277 18.62 -6.58 -8.79
C ALA A 277 17.55 -7.44 -9.47
N VAL A 278 16.26 -7.27 -9.10
CA VAL A 278 15.14 -7.99 -9.73
C VAL A 278 15.01 -7.63 -11.20
N CYS A 279 15.23 -6.36 -11.56
CA CYS A 279 15.12 -5.92 -12.95
C CYS A 279 16.24 -6.48 -13.85
N ASN A 280 17.45 -6.62 -13.31
CA ASN A 280 18.63 -7.05 -14.07
C ASN A 280 18.92 -8.56 -13.97
N CYS A 281 18.19 -9.31 -13.13
CA CYS A 281 18.47 -10.73 -12.89
C CYS A 281 17.28 -11.63 -13.21
N ARG A 282 17.44 -12.47 -14.25
CA ARG A 282 16.43 -13.43 -14.71
C ARG A 282 15.88 -14.38 -13.64
N PRO A 283 16.70 -15.09 -12.84
CA PRO A 283 16.17 -16.00 -11.83
C PRO A 283 15.35 -15.28 -10.75
N LEU A 284 15.75 -14.06 -10.35
CA LEU A 284 14.98 -13.24 -9.39
C LEU A 284 13.65 -12.75 -9.98
N ARG A 285 13.62 -12.53 -11.28
CA ARG A 285 12.43 -12.04 -12.00
C ARG A 285 11.37 -13.11 -12.26
N ARG A 286 11.78 -14.35 -12.53
CA ARG A 286 10.88 -15.45 -12.95
C ARG A 286 9.64 -15.64 -12.06
N PRO A 287 9.74 -15.62 -10.71
CA PRO A 287 8.58 -15.79 -9.84
C PRO A 287 7.48 -14.75 -10.07
N PHE A 288 7.87 -13.50 -10.34
CA PHE A 288 6.95 -12.38 -10.58
C PHE A 288 6.29 -12.44 -11.96
N GLN A 289 6.81 -13.22 -12.90
CA GLN A 289 6.26 -13.35 -14.27
C GLN A 289 5.25 -14.49 -14.41
N THR A 290 4.96 -15.22 -13.33
CA THR A 290 3.96 -16.29 -13.35
C THR A 290 2.55 -15.71 -13.52
N PRO A 291 1.61 -16.43 -14.16
CA PRO A 291 0.23 -15.96 -14.34
C PRO A 291 -0.45 -15.63 -13.00
N LEU A 292 -0.18 -16.43 -11.97
CA LEU A 292 -0.68 -16.18 -10.62
C LEU A 292 -0.13 -14.88 -10.04
N ALA A 293 1.19 -14.64 -10.12
CA ALA A 293 1.79 -13.40 -9.61
C ALA A 293 1.28 -12.16 -10.37
N GLN A 294 1.08 -12.26 -11.69
CA GLN A 294 0.52 -11.18 -12.50
C GLN A 294 -0.96 -10.90 -12.17
N TYR A 295 -1.74 -11.95 -11.88
CA TYR A 295 -3.10 -11.80 -11.38
C TYR A 295 -3.12 -11.13 -10.01
N LEU A 296 -2.31 -11.59 -9.06
CA LEU A 296 -2.17 -10.97 -7.73
C LEU A 296 -1.71 -9.50 -7.84
N GLY A 297 -0.82 -9.19 -8.79
CA GLY A 297 -0.44 -7.81 -9.11
C GLY A 297 -1.55 -6.96 -9.73
N SER A 298 -2.55 -7.58 -10.37
CA SER A 298 -3.71 -6.86 -10.93
C SER A 298 -4.72 -6.48 -9.86
N ILE A 299 -4.85 -7.29 -8.80
CA ILE A 299 -5.74 -7.03 -7.66
C ILE A 299 -5.02 -6.38 -6.47
N SER A 300 -3.71 -6.13 -6.55
CA SER A 300 -2.89 -5.73 -5.39
C SER A 300 -3.36 -4.45 -4.73
N TYR A 301 -3.83 -3.48 -5.51
CA TYR A 301 -4.38 -2.23 -5.00
C TYR A 301 -5.72 -2.44 -4.27
N ALA A 302 -6.60 -3.27 -4.81
CA ALA A 302 -7.84 -3.64 -4.13
C ALA A 302 -7.57 -4.45 -2.86
N PHE A 303 -6.61 -5.37 -2.91
CA PHE A 303 -6.16 -6.15 -1.74
C PHE A 303 -5.60 -5.24 -0.66
N TYR A 304 -4.78 -4.27 -1.05
CA TYR A 304 -4.28 -3.24 -0.16
C TYR A 304 -5.42 -2.51 0.55
N LEU A 305 -6.49 -2.09 -0.12
CA LEU A 305 -7.60 -1.39 0.55
C LEU A 305 -8.51 -2.28 1.42
N VAL A 306 -8.61 -3.56 1.09
CA VAL A 306 -9.58 -4.46 1.73
C VAL A 306 -8.98 -5.22 2.91
N HIS A 307 -7.65 -5.47 2.93
CA HIS A 307 -7.05 -6.31 3.95
C HIS A 307 -7.21 -5.74 5.37
N GLY A 308 -7.05 -4.42 5.56
CA GLY A 308 -7.22 -3.77 6.87
C GLY A 308 -8.62 -3.99 7.45
N PRO A 309 -9.69 -3.56 6.75
CA PRO A 309 -11.07 -3.78 7.18
C PRO A 309 -11.40 -5.25 7.45
N VAL A 310 -10.86 -6.17 6.63
CA VAL A 310 -11.05 -7.62 6.79
C VAL A 310 -10.40 -8.13 8.07
N LEU A 311 -9.15 -7.75 8.34
CA LEU A 311 -8.43 -8.14 9.54
C LEU A 311 -9.16 -7.64 10.78
N HIS A 312 -9.56 -6.36 10.79
CA HIS A 312 -10.19 -5.68 11.91
C HIS A 312 -11.63 -6.15 12.21
N SER A 313 -12.34 -6.66 11.20
CA SER A 313 -13.72 -7.16 11.37
C SER A 313 -13.76 -8.65 11.68
N VAL A 314 -13.39 -9.48 10.70
CA VAL A 314 -13.51 -10.94 10.78
C VAL A 314 -12.23 -11.57 11.33
N GLY A 315 -11.06 -11.00 11.01
CA GLY A 315 -9.76 -11.55 11.39
C GLY A 315 -9.57 -11.71 12.89
N LEU A 316 -9.82 -10.65 13.66
CA LEU A 316 -9.65 -10.69 15.10
C LEU A 316 -10.61 -11.68 15.77
N VAL A 317 -11.87 -11.67 15.35
CA VAL A 317 -12.90 -12.56 15.91
C VAL A 317 -12.59 -14.02 15.57
N LEU A 318 -12.21 -14.30 14.33
CA LEU A 318 -11.83 -15.64 13.88
C LEU A 318 -10.60 -16.14 14.62
N MET A 319 -9.56 -15.31 14.73
CA MET A 319 -8.32 -15.67 15.41
C MET A 319 -8.59 -16.00 16.89
N ARG A 320 -9.37 -15.17 17.58
CA ARG A 320 -9.81 -15.42 18.96
C ARG A 320 -10.59 -16.74 19.08
N ALA A 321 -11.51 -17.03 18.14
CA ALA A 321 -12.28 -18.27 18.15
C ALA A 321 -11.41 -19.52 17.94
N ILE A 322 -10.45 -19.45 17.02
CA ILE A 322 -9.50 -20.54 16.76
C ILE A 322 -8.63 -20.78 18.00
N PHE A 323 -8.07 -19.72 18.59
CA PHE A 323 -7.25 -19.82 19.79
C PHE A 323 -8.02 -20.32 21.02
N LYS A 324 -9.29 -19.93 21.18
CA LYS A 324 -10.16 -20.50 22.22
C LYS A 324 -10.34 -22.00 22.05
N ARG A 325 -10.58 -22.47 20.83
CA ARG A 325 -10.72 -23.92 20.52
C ARG A 325 -9.41 -24.69 20.72
N ALA A 326 -8.28 -24.02 20.51
CA ALA A 326 -6.95 -24.57 20.77
C ALA A 326 -6.60 -24.67 22.27
N GLY A 327 -7.47 -24.17 23.16
CA GLY A 327 -7.21 -24.14 24.61
C GLY A 327 -6.28 -23.02 25.06
N ARG A 328 -6.06 -21.97 24.24
CA ARG A 328 -5.12 -20.89 24.56
C ARG A 328 -5.61 -19.97 25.67
N TYR A 329 -6.92 -19.72 25.74
CA TYR A 329 -7.49 -18.78 26.71
C TYR A 329 -8.19 -19.51 27.84
N ASN A 330 -7.85 -19.12 29.07
CA ASN A 330 -8.70 -19.37 30.22
C ASN A 330 -9.66 -18.19 30.38
N VAL A 331 -10.93 -18.50 30.56
CA VAL A 331 -11.97 -17.49 30.79
C VAL A 331 -12.12 -17.34 32.29
N VAL A 332 -11.65 -16.22 32.83
CA VAL A 332 -11.80 -15.87 34.25
C VAL A 332 -12.92 -14.83 34.34
N LEU A 333 -13.87 -15.06 35.23
CA LEU A 333 -14.92 -14.09 35.53
C LEU A 333 -14.40 -13.18 36.65
N GLU A 334 -14.12 -11.93 36.32
CA GLU A 334 -13.70 -10.91 37.28
C GLU A 334 -14.92 -10.07 37.64
N GLN A 335 -15.23 -9.94 38.94
CA GLN A 335 -16.32 -9.08 39.40
C GLN A 335 -15.75 -7.69 39.69
N VAL A 336 -16.22 -6.68 38.97
CA VAL A 336 -15.78 -5.29 39.10
C VAL A 336 -16.97 -4.44 39.53
N PRO A 337 -16.80 -3.42 40.39
CA PRO A 337 -17.89 -2.53 40.79
C PRO A 337 -18.51 -1.80 39.59
N ASP A 338 -19.83 -1.71 39.52
CA ASP A 338 -20.58 -1.01 38.46
C ASP A 338 -20.66 0.48 38.81
N GLY A 339 -19.60 1.21 38.42
CA GLY A 339 -19.38 2.60 38.79
C GLY A 339 -18.66 2.73 40.15
N LEU A 340 -17.78 3.73 40.26
CA LEU A 340 -17.00 4.03 41.46
C LEU A 340 -17.59 5.27 42.18
N PRO A 341 -17.69 5.27 43.52
CA PRO A 341 -17.99 6.50 44.26
C PRO A 341 -16.91 7.56 44.02
N GLU A 342 -17.28 8.85 44.08
CA GLU A 342 -16.29 9.95 43.99
C GLU A 342 -15.18 9.76 45.04
N GLY A 343 -13.92 9.65 44.57
CA GLY A 343 -12.74 9.45 45.42
C GLY A 343 -12.20 8.01 45.50
N PHE A 344 -12.83 7.03 44.87
CA PHE A 344 -12.29 5.66 44.74
C PHE A 344 -11.45 5.49 43.46
N ALA A 345 -10.34 4.76 43.54
CA ALA A 345 -9.47 4.46 42.40
C ALA A 345 -10.02 3.28 41.58
N GLU A 346 -9.78 3.27 40.26
CA GLU A 346 -10.13 2.13 39.41
C GLU A 346 -9.47 0.83 39.90
N GLY A 347 -10.28 -0.20 40.14
CA GLY A 347 -9.80 -1.54 40.51
C GLY A 347 -9.74 -1.85 42.02
N THR A 348 -10.07 -0.91 42.91
CA THR A 348 -10.15 -1.21 44.36
C THR A 348 -11.55 -1.69 44.75
N THR A 349 -11.65 -2.94 45.21
CA THR A 349 -12.87 -3.51 45.79
C THR A 349 -12.94 -3.36 47.32
N GLU A 350 -11.81 -3.03 47.96
CA GLU A 350 -11.72 -2.85 49.41
C GLU A 350 -12.32 -1.49 49.81
N GLY A 351 -13.33 -1.52 50.69
CA GLY A 351 -13.97 -0.31 51.24
C GLY A 351 -15.25 0.16 50.54
N LEU A 352 -15.78 -0.60 49.58
CA LEU A 352 -17.08 -0.30 48.96
C LEU A 352 -18.24 -0.50 49.95
N PRO A 353 -19.33 0.29 49.84
CA PRO A 353 -20.54 0.08 50.63
C PRO A 353 -21.11 -1.33 50.43
N GLU A 354 -21.61 -1.93 51.50
CA GLU A 354 -22.19 -3.27 51.48
C GLU A 354 -23.39 -3.32 50.52
N GLY A 355 -23.33 -4.17 49.48
CA GLY A 355 -24.38 -4.30 48.45
C GLY A 355 -24.22 -3.42 47.21
N TRP A 356 -23.05 -2.82 46.97
CA TRP A 356 -22.77 -2.08 45.74
C TRP A 356 -22.95 -2.96 44.49
N PRO A 357 -23.56 -2.45 43.40
CA PRO A 357 -23.75 -3.25 42.19
C PRO A 357 -22.40 -3.69 41.62
N MET A 358 -22.28 -4.98 41.30
CA MET A 358 -21.08 -5.57 40.71
C MET A 358 -21.37 -6.03 39.29
N LYS A 359 -20.52 -5.62 38.35
CA LYS A 359 -20.51 -6.06 36.96
C LYS A 359 -19.55 -7.23 36.79
N VAL A 360 -20.02 -8.33 36.21
CA VAL A 360 -19.17 -9.47 35.87
C VAL A 360 -18.49 -9.17 34.53
N LEU A 361 -17.18 -8.97 34.55
CA LEU A 361 -16.35 -8.83 33.36
C LEU A 361 -15.69 -10.17 33.01
N VAL A 362 -15.69 -10.48 31.72
CA VAL A 362 -15.04 -11.69 31.20
C VAL A 362 -13.61 -11.34 30.84
N LYS A 363 -12.66 -11.77 31.67
CA LYS A 363 -11.22 -11.56 31.43
C LYS A 363 -10.60 -12.81 30.82
N MET A 364 -9.92 -12.63 29.70
CA MET A 364 -9.13 -13.70 29.10
C MET A 364 -7.75 -13.71 29.75
N THR A 365 -7.26 -14.88 30.13
CA THR A 365 -5.91 -15.07 30.67
C THR A 365 -5.17 -16.09 29.81
N ASP A 366 -3.87 -15.86 29.59
CA ASP A 366 -3.02 -16.77 28.81
C ASP A 366 -2.80 -18.06 29.61
N SER A 367 -3.02 -19.21 28.97
CA SER A 367 -2.78 -20.54 29.54
C SER A 367 -1.30 -20.96 29.52
N GLY A 368 -0.40 -20.14 28.95
CA GLY A 368 1.05 -20.26 29.16
C GLY A 368 1.78 -21.23 28.23
N GLN A 369 1.29 -21.47 27.01
CA GLN A 369 2.03 -22.26 26.00
C GLN A 369 2.12 -21.55 24.64
N LEU A 370 2.91 -20.48 24.56
CA LEU A 370 3.37 -19.96 23.27
C LEU A 370 4.26 -21.02 22.60
N GLY A 371 3.90 -21.47 21.39
CA GLY A 371 4.79 -22.27 20.53
C GLY A 371 4.52 -23.77 20.40
N ASN A 372 3.43 -24.32 20.94
CA ASN A 372 3.04 -25.72 20.69
C ASN A 372 2.68 -25.92 19.19
N MET A 373 2.88 -27.12 18.62
CA MET A 373 2.50 -27.46 17.25
C MET A 373 1.02 -27.21 16.96
N GLY A 374 0.14 -27.41 17.96
CA GLY A 374 -1.28 -27.05 17.85
C GLY A 374 -1.50 -25.56 17.65
N PHE A 375 -0.72 -24.71 18.32
CA PHE A 375 -0.75 -23.25 18.15
C PHE A 375 -0.27 -22.82 16.76
N VAL A 376 0.83 -23.41 16.27
CA VAL A 376 1.32 -23.16 14.90
C VAL A 376 0.28 -23.60 13.86
N GLY A 377 -0.36 -24.76 14.06
CA GLY A 377 -1.43 -25.23 13.19
C GLY A 377 -2.65 -24.29 13.18
N CYS A 378 -3.03 -23.77 14.34
CA CYS A 378 -4.10 -22.78 14.47
C CYS A 378 -3.77 -21.45 13.80
N LEU A 379 -2.54 -20.94 13.97
CA LEU A 379 -2.06 -19.76 13.27
C LEU A 379 -2.08 -19.95 11.75
N PHE A 380 -1.58 -21.08 11.27
CA PHE A 380 -1.59 -21.41 9.85
C PHE A 380 -3.00 -21.49 9.29
N LEU A 381 -3.93 -22.14 10.00
CA LEU A 381 -5.34 -22.22 9.60
C LEU A 381 -5.98 -20.82 9.54
N GLY A 382 -5.78 -19.99 10.58
CA GLY A 382 -6.26 -18.61 10.60
C GLY A 382 -5.71 -17.80 9.43
N TYR A 383 -4.40 -17.92 9.15
CA TYR A 383 -3.76 -17.28 8.02
C TYR A 383 -4.35 -17.71 6.68
N VAL A 384 -4.54 -19.01 6.44
CA VAL A 384 -5.11 -19.52 5.19
C VAL A 384 -6.54 -19.03 4.97
N VAL A 385 -7.38 -19.06 6.01
CA VAL A 385 -8.76 -18.58 5.93
C VAL A 385 -8.79 -17.08 5.64
N LEU A 386 -7.99 -16.29 6.37
CA LEU A 386 -7.95 -14.83 6.18
C LEU A 386 -7.36 -14.43 4.85
N LEU A 387 -6.27 -15.06 4.41
CA LEU A 387 -5.69 -14.79 3.10
C LEU A 387 -6.68 -15.10 1.98
N THR A 388 -7.38 -16.24 2.06
CA THR A 388 -8.38 -16.62 1.05
C THR A 388 -9.52 -15.62 1.01
N MET A 389 -10.04 -15.21 2.17
CA MET A 389 -11.12 -14.23 2.26
C MET A 389 -10.68 -12.85 1.77
N SER A 390 -9.49 -12.39 2.14
CA SER A 390 -8.93 -11.12 1.69
C SER A 390 -8.70 -11.10 0.17
N VAL A 391 -8.16 -12.18 -0.41
CA VAL A 391 -7.98 -12.29 -1.87
C VAL A 391 -9.32 -12.31 -2.60
N TRP A 392 -10.32 -13.02 -2.07
CA TRP A 392 -11.66 -13.09 -2.66
C TRP A 392 -12.37 -11.73 -2.62
N LEU A 393 -12.38 -11.05 -1.46
CA LEU A 393 -12.96 -9.72 -1.33
C LEU A 393 -12.19 -8.68 -2.14
N ALA A 394 -10.87 -8.82 -2.27
CA ALA A 394 -10.06 -7.97 -3.15
C ALA A 394 -10.45 -8.11 -4.62
N ASP A 395 -10.67 -9.33 -5.13
CA ASP A 395 -11.13 -9.52 -6.51
C ASP A 395 -12.54 -8.93 -6.71
N LEU A 396 -13.44 -9.10 -5.73
CA LEU A 396 -14.77 -8.48 -5.77
C LEU A 396 -14.68 -6.95 -5.81
N PHE A 397 -13.89 -6.35 -4.92
CA PHE A 397 -13.69 -4.90 -4.85
C PHE A 397 -13.02 -4.37 -6.11
N TRP A 398 -12.03 -5.09 -6.65
CA TRP A 398 -11.37 -4.75 -7.90
C TRP A 398 -12.36 -4.65 -9.06
N ARG A 399 -13.26 -5.63 -9.19
CA ARG A 399 -14.28 -5.66 -10.25
C ARG A 399 -15.39 -4.63 -10.03
N ALA A 400 -15.84 -4.46 -8.79
CA ALA A 400 -16.99 -3.63 -8.44
C ALA A 400 -16.66 -2.13 -8.32
N VAL A 401 -15.43 -1.79 -7.92
CA VAL A 401 -15.03 -0.41 -7.60
C VAL A 401 -13.86 0.05 -8.46
N ASP A 402 -12.72 -0.63 -8.40
CA ASP A 402 -11.48 -0.14 -9.01
C ASP A 402 -11.59 -0.03 -10.55
N ILE A 403 -12.02 -1.11 -11.23
CA ILE A 403 -12.21 -1.09 -12.70
C ILE A 403 -13.20 0.01 -13.13
N PRO A 404 -14.40 0.14 -12.53
CA PRO A 404 -15.31 1.25 -12.81
C PRO A 404 -14.71 2.64 -12.57
N VAL A 405 -13.95 2.84 -11.48
CA VAL A 405 -13.28 4.12 -11.20
C VAL A 405 -12.27 4.47 -12.29
N VAL A 406 -11.47 3.50 -12.75
CA VAL A 406 -10.51 3.71 -13.84
C VAL A 406 -11.22 4.11 -15.14
N LYS A 407 -12.38 3.49 -15.44
CA LYS A 407 -13.23 3.84 -16.59
C LYS A 407 -13.84 5.23 -16.43
N LEU A 408 -14.36 5.55 -15.24
CA LEU A 408 -14.93 6.86 -14.90
C LEU A 408 -13.90 7.96 -15.09
N ALA A 409 -12.68 7.79 -14.58
CA ALA A 409 -11.60 8.77 -14.73
C ALA A 409 -11.28 9.07 -16.20
N ARG A 410 -11.27 8.04 -17.06
CA ARG A 410 -11.09 8.21 -18.52
C ARG A 410 -12.29 8.89 -19.17
N ALA A 411 -13.51 8.52 -18.78
CA ALA A 411 -14.73 9.12 -19.31
C ALA A 411 -14.84 10.61 -18.96
N LEU A 412 -14.52 10.98 -17.71
CA LEU A 412 -14.47 12.36 -17.24
C LEU A 412 -13.43 13.17 -18.01
N GLU A 413 -12.22 12.63 -18.17
CA GLU A 413 -11.19 13.28 -18.97
C GLU A 413 -11.64 13.50 -20.42
N ASN A 414 -12.21 12.49 -21.07
CA ASN A 414 -12.72 12.60 -22.44
C ASN A 414 -13.85 13.61 -22.59
N LYS A 415 -14.64 13.82 -21.52
CA LYS A 415 -15.73 14.81 -21.50
C LYS A 415 -15.22 16.23 -21.29
N VAL A 416 -14.18 16.39 -20.48
CA VAL A 416 -13.57 17.71 -20.17
C VAL A 416 -12.59 18.15 -21.27
N ARG A 417 -11.96 17.20 -21.96
CA ARG A 417 -11.02 17.49 -23.06
C ARG A 417 -11.75 18.25 -24.17
N LYS A 418 -11.20 19.41 -24.56
CA LYS A 418 -11.65 20.15 -25.74
C LYS A 418 -11.68 19.23 -26.95
N ARG A 419 -12.84 19.20 -27.62
CA ARG A 419 -12.96 18.66 -28.97
C ARG A 419 -12.60 19.82 -29.89
N ASP A 420 -11.32 19.96 -30.19
CA ASP A 420 -10.87 20.82 -31.29
C ASP A 420 -10.96 20.02 -32.61
#